data_AF-A0A6B9V8X6-F1
#
_entry.id   AF-A0A6B9V8X6-F1
#
_cell.length_a   1.000
_cell.length_b   1.000
_cell.length_c   1.000
_cell.angle_alpha   90.00
_cell.angle_beta   90.00
_cell.angle_gamma   90.00
#
_symmetry.space_group_name_H-M   'P 1'
#
loop_
_entity.id
_entity.type
_entity.pdbx_description
1 polymer ?
#
loop_
_entity_poly.entity_id
_entity_poly.type
_entity_poly.pdbx_seq_one_letter_code
_entity_poly.pdbx_strand_id
1 'polypeptide(L)'
;MGLVSLRAGSIARKANLEKSDLEPALKALKDRLMTLNMAEEIAEKLCESVAASLEGKKLASLTRISSTATMEEALVRILTLRCSIDILRDVHAAKEQRKLYVAEFFGINGVGESTNLDKVKIFYGQ
;
A
#
# COMPACT_ATOMS: atom_id res chain seq x y z
N MET A 1 28.15 -30.63 34.22
CA MET A 1 28.25 -30.39 32.77
C MET A 1 26.83 -30.18 32.26
N GLY A 2 26.41 -28.92 32.15
CA GLY A 2 25.00 -28.53 32.05
C GLY A 2 24.39 -28.79 30.68
N LEU A 3 23.11 -29.20 30.69
CA LEU A 3 22.25 -29.20 29.51
C LEU A 3 22.19 -27.80 28.93
N VAL A 4 22.58 -27.66 27.67
CA VAL A 4 22.35 -26.45 26.88
C VAL A 4 20.85 -26.33 26.64
N SER A 5 20.21 -25.46 27.42
CA SER A 5 18.83 -25.03 27.23
C SER A 5 18.75 -24.19 25.96
N LEU A 6 18.30 -24.79 24.85
CA LEU A 6 17.85 -24.06 23.67
C LEU A 6 16.62 -23.23 24.05
N ARG A 7 16.83 -21.96 24.38
CA ARG A 7 15.78 -20.94 24.37
C ARG A 7 15.50 -20.53 22.93
N ALA A 8 14.78 -21.37 22.20
CA ALA A 8 13.94 -20.88 21.12
C ALA A 8 12.82 -20.06 21.77
N GLY A 9 12.71 -18.78 21.43
CA GLY A 9 11.71 -17.86 22.00
C GLY A 9 10.32 -18.49 21.98
N SER A 10 9.65 -18.45 23.13
CA SER A 10 8.36 -19.07 23.42
C SER A 10 7.20 -18.47 22.62
N ILE A 11 7.15 -18.71 21.30
CA ILE A 11 5.98 -18.43 20.45
C ILE A 11 5.10 -19.69 20.32
N ALA A 12 5.61 -20.86 20.70
CA ALA A 12 5.01 -22.17 20.40
C ALA A 12 3.80 -22.62 21.28
N ARG A 13 3.13 -21.73 22.03
CA ARG A 13 1.97 -22.13 22.87
C ARG A 13 0.75 -21.19 22.84
N LYS A 14 0.75 -20.14 22.02
CA LYS A 14 -0.45 -19.32 21.83
C LYS A 14 -1.23 -19.82 20.62
N ALA A 15 -2.52 -20.09 20.82
CA ALA A 15 -3.41 -20.55 19.75
C ALA A 15 -3.68 -19.43 18.72
N ASN A 16 -3.69 -18.18 19.15
CA ASN A 16 -3.99 -16.99 18.36
C ASN A 16 -2.86 -15.96 18.46
N LEU A 17 -2.65 -15.20 17.38
CA LEU A 17 -1.72 -14.08 17.34
C LEU A 17 -2.29 -12.86 18.08
N GLU A 18 -1.51 -12.33 19.02
CA GLU A 18 -1.77 -11.04 19.67
C GLU A 18 -0.90 -9.95 19.04
N LYS A 19 -1.34 -8.68 19.17
CA LYS A 19 -0.61 -7.54 18.62
C LYS A 19 0.85 -7.47 19.08
N SER A 20 1.12 -7.79 20.34
CA SER A 20 2.48 -7.83 20.91
C SER A 20 3.40 -8.84 20.23
N ASP A 21 2.84 -9.93 19.69
CA ASP A 21 3.60 -10.96 19.00
C ASP A 21 3.99 -10.51 17.57
N LEU A 22 3.25 -9.56 17.00
CA LEU A 22 3.45 -9.03 15.64
C LEU A 22 4.39 -7.81 15.60
N GLU A 23 4.46 -7.02 16.69
CA GLU A 23 5.30 -5.82 16.81
C GLU A 23 6.72 -5.94 16.23
N PRO A 24 7.55 -6.94 16.61
CA PRO A 24 8.92 -7.02 16.09
C PRO A 24 8.97 -7.29 14.57
N ALA A 25 8.01 -8.06 14.05
CA ALA A 25 7.92 -8.37 12.62
C ALA A 25 7.42 -7.16 11.83
N LEU A 26 6.43 -6.43 12.35
CA LEU A 26 5.89 -5.21 11.75
C LEU A 26 6.91 -4.08 11.73
N LYS A 27 7.72 -3.95 12.79
CA LYS A 27 8.82 -2.98 12.81
C LYS A 27 9.86 -3.26 11.73
N ALA A 28 10.32 -4.50 11.62
CA ALA A 28 11.26 -4.91 10.57
C ALA A 28 10.67 -4.73 9.16
N LEU A 29 9.35 -4.90 9.02
CA LEU A 29 8.64 -4.66 7.77
C LEU A 29 8.59 -3.16 7.42
N LYS A 30 8.25 -2.29 8.39
CA LYS A 30 8.23 -0.84 8.22
C LYS A 30 9.59 -0.32 7.78
N ASP A 31 10.67 -0.74 8.46
CA ASP A 31 12.04 -0.33 8.12
C ASP A 31 12.38 -0.71 6.67
N ARG A 32 12.05 -1.95 6.25
CA ARG A 32 12.23 -2.41 4.87
C ARG A 32 11.43 -1.58 3.86
N LEU A 33 10.18 -1.25 4.15
CA LEU A 33 9.36 -0.44 3.27
C LEU A 33 9.92 0.97 3.10
N MET A 34 10.43 1.56 4.17
CA MET A 34 11.07 2.88 4.11
C MET A 34 12.35 2.85 3.26
N THR A 35 13.13 1.76 3.29
CA THR A 35 14.28 1.61 2.37
C THR A 35 13.88 1.56 0.89
N LEU A 36 12.61 1.25 0.59
CA LEU A 36 12.06 1.26 -0.76
C LEU A 36 11.47 2.63 -1.15
N ASN A 37 11.81 3.70 -0.44
CA ASN A 37 11.31 5.07 -0.63
C ASN A 37 9.82 5.25 -0.31
N MET A 38 9.23 4.35 0.48
CA MET A 38 7.88 4.54 0.97
C MET A 38 7.89 5.58 2.11
N ALA A 39 6.98 6.55 2.06
CA ALA A 39 6.81 7.52 3.13
C ALA A 39 6.39 6.81 4.43
N GLU A 40 6.91 7.29 5.57
CA GLU A 40 6.73 6.66 6.88
C GLU A 40 5.25 6.46 7.23
N GLU A 41 4.43 7.49 7.01
CA GLU A 41 2.99 7.46 7.28
C GLU A 41 2.27 6.36 6.49
N ILE A 42 2.67 6.14 5.23
CA ILE A 42 2.06 5.11 4.38
C ILE A 42 2.54 3.72 4.83
N ALA A 43 3.83 3.59 5.18
CA ALA A 43 4.38 2.33 5.67
C ALA A 43 3.72 1.90 6.99
N GLU A 44 3.43 2.86 7.88
CA GLU A 44 2.68 2.64 9.11
C GLU A 44 1.24 2.19 8.84
N LYS A 45 0.50 2.89 7.98
CA LYS A 45 -0.86 2.49 7.55
C LYS A 45 -0.89 1.08 6.95
N LEU A 46 0.14 0.69 6.18
CA LEU A 46 0.25 -0.66 5.65
C LEU A 46 0.45 -1.69 6.76
N CYS A 47 1.37 -1.42 7.70
CA CYS A 47 1.65 -2.30 8.83
C CYS A 47 0.42 -2.48 9.73
N GLU A 48 -0.33 -1.41 10.00
CA GLU A 48 -1.61 -1.48 10.74
C GLU A 48 -2.64 -2.36 10.03
N SER A 49 -2.78 -2.20 8.70
CA SER A 49 -3.71 -3.03 7.92
C SER A 49 -3.30 -4.50 7.91
N VAL A 50 -2.00 -4.80 7.88
CA VAL A 50 -1.49 -6.18 7.96
C VAL A 50 -1.72 -6.73 9.37
N ALA A 51 -1.42 -5.95 10.42
CA ALA A 51 -1.66 -6.34 11.81
C ALA A 51 -3.13 -6.71 12.04
N ALA A 52 -4.06 -5.85 11.63
CA ALA A 52 -5.49 -6.09 11.76
C ALA A 52 -5.97 -7.36 11.02
N SER A 53 -5.32 -7.74 9.92
CA SER A 53 -5.64 -8.97 9.18
C SER A 53 -5.05 -10.23 9.83
N LEU A 54 -3.99 -10.09 10.64
CA LEU A 54 -3.26 -11.20 11.25
C LEU A 54 -3.64 -11.43 12.72
N GLU A 55 -4.10 -10.40 13.43
CA GLU A 55 -4.60 -10.51 14.79
C GLU A 55 -5.74 -11.53 14.88
N GLY A 56 -5.68 -12.40 15.89
CA GLY A 56 -6.70 -13.44 16.10
C GLY A 56 -6.62 -14.64 15.16
N LYS A 57 -5.78 -14.62 14.11
CA LYS A 57 -5.54 -15.80 13.26
C LYS A 57 -4.72 -16.84 14.02
N LYS A 58 -5.03 -18.11 13.78
CA LYS A 58 -4.29 -19.23 14.38
C LYS A 58 -2.92 -19.37 13.72
N LEU A 59 -1.87 -19.49 14.52
CA LEU A 59 -0.50 -19.66 14.03
C LEU A 59 -0.38 -20.89 13.11
N ALA A 60 -1.11 -21.97 13.42
CA ALA A 60 -1.14 -23.20 12.63
C ALA A 60 -1.74 -23.04 11.22
N SER A 61 -2.56 -22.01 10.99
CA SER A 61 -3.12 -21.67 9.67
C SER A 61 -2.28 -20.63 8.91
N LEU A 62 -1.32 -19.99 9.57
CA LEU A 62 -0.52 -18.93 8.99
C LEU A 62 0.66 -19.52 8.20
N THR A 63 0.50 -19.66 6.89
CA THR A 63 1.61 -19.98 5.99
C THR A 63 2.27 -18.70 5.48
N ARG A 64 3.54 -18.79 5.04
CA ARG A 64 4.25 -17.67 4.41
C ARG A 64 3.47 -17.09 3.22
N ILE A 65 2.73 -17.93 2.49
CA ILE A 65 1.88 -17.53 1.37
C ILE A 65 0.71 -16.65 1.87
N SER A 66 0.06 -17.05 2.97
CA SER A 66 -1.03 -16.25 3.56
C SER A 66 -0.55 -14.86 3.99
N SER A 67 0.66 -14.73 4.55
CA SER A 67 1.21 -13.43 4.94
C SER A 67 1.55 -12.53 3.73
N THR A 68 2.02 -13.12 2.63
CA THR A 68 2.30 -12.35 1.40
C THR A 68 1.01 -11.85 0.76
N ALA A 69 -0.01 -12.69 0.68
CA ALA A 69 -1.32 -12.31 0.15
C ALA A 69 -1.96 -11.16 0.97
N THR A 70 -1.87 -11.21 2.30
CA THR A 70 -2.41 -10.12 3.14
C THR A 70 -1.69 -8.79 2.93
N MET A 71 -0.41 -8.83 2.58
CA MET A 71 0.37 -7.62 2.30
C MET A 71 0.07 -7.06 0.90
N GLU A 72 -0.09 -7.95 -0.09
CA GLU A 72 -0.52 -7.58 -1.43
C GLU A 72 -1.89 -6.91 -1.42
N GLU A 73 -2.87 -7.49 -0.72
CA GLU A 73 -4.21 -6.90 -0.55
C GLU A 73 -4.15 -5.50 0.08
N ALA A 74 -3.32 -5.32 1.10
CA ALA A 74 -3.15 -4.04 1.76
C ALA A 74 -2.48 -3.00 0.85
N LEU A 75 -1.49 -3.40 0.03
CA LEU A 75 -0.87 -2.54 -0.97
C LEU A 75 -1.84 -2.16 -2.08
N VAL A 76 -2.61 -3.11 -2.61
CA VAL A 76 -3.65 -2.85 -3.62
C VAL A 76 -4.64 -1.83 -3.08
N ARG A 77 -5.07 -1.96 -1.82
CA ARG A 77 -5.97 -0.98 -1.20
C ARG A 77 -5.39 0.42 -1.06
N ILE A 78 -4.08 0.55 -0.80
CA ILE A 78 -3.40 1.85 -0.65
C ILE A 78 -3.15 2.48 -2.03
N LEU A 79 -2.72 1.69 -3.01
CA LEU A 79 -2.35 2.17 -4.35
C LEU A 79 -3.57 2.36 -5.26
N THR A 80 -4.68 1.65 -5.01
CA THR A 80 -5.90 1.78 -5.81
C THR A 80 -6.73 2.93 -5.29
N LEU A 81 -6.69 4.04 -6.02
CA LEU A 81 -7.58 5.16 -5.80
C LEU A 81 -9.03 4.72 -6.03
N ARG A 82 -9.94 5.04 -5.10
CA ARG A 82 -11.38 4.67 -5.22
C ARG A 82 -12.16 5.56 -6.19
N CYS A 83 -11.55 6.63 -6.69
CA CYS A 83 -12.12 7.45 -7.75
C CYS A 83 -11.43 7.10 -9.08
N SER A 84 -12.22 6.66 -10.05
CA SER A 84 -11.82 6.60 -11.45
C SER A 84 -12.07 7.96 -12.08
N ILE A 85 -11.06 8.51 -12.76
CA ILE A 85 -11.18 9.74 -13.54
C ILE A 85 -11.26 9.34 -15.02
N ASP A 86 -12.35 9.70 -15.70
CA ASP A 86 -12.54 9.46 -17.13
C ASP A 86 -12.64 10.80 -17.86
N ILE A 87 -11.49 11.25 -18.35
CA ILE A 87 -11.34 12.57 -18.99
C ILE A 87 -12.22 12.66 -20.25
N LEU A 88 -12.36 11.59 -21.02
CA LEU A 88 -13.15 11.61 -22.26
C LEU A 88 -14.64 11.77 -21.96
N ARG A 89 -15.12 11.08 -20.93
CA ARG A 89 -16.50 11.23 -20.46
C ARG A 89 -16.77 12.65 -19.97
N ASP A 90 -15.86 13.22 -19.21
CA ASP A 90 -16.01 14.58 -18.67
C ASP A 90 -15.96 15.64 -19.78
N VAL A 91 -15.09 15.48 -20.77
CA VAL A 91 -15.04 16.32 -21.97
C VAL A 91 -16.35 16.25 -22.77
N HIS A 92 -16.92 15.05 -22.95
CA HIS A 92 -18.18 14.88 -23.66
C HIS A 92 -19.34 15.57 -22.93
N ALA A 93 -19.43 15.38 -21.61
CA ALA A 93 -20.44 16.03 -20.79
C ALA A 93 -20.33 17.56 -20.82
N ALA A 94 -19.10 18.11 -20.80
CA ALA A 94 -18.87 19.55 -20.94
C ALA A 94 -19.33 20.06 -22.32
N LYS A 95 -19.05 19.30 -23.39
CA LYS A 95 -19.47 19.63 -24.76
C LYS A 95 -20.99 19.67 -24.91
N GLU A 96 -21.72 18.70 -24.36
CA GLU A 96 -23.19 18.69 -24.34
C GLU A 96 -23.76 19.93 -23.64
N GLN A 97 -23.11 20.36 -22.56
CA GLN A 97 -23.46 21.58 -21.82
C GLN A 97 -22.97 22.87 -22.50
N ARG A 98 -22.33 22.78 -23.68
CA ARG A 98 -21.70 23.90 -24.40
C ARG A 98 -20.68 24.65 -23.53
N LYS A 99 -19.95 23.93 -22.68
CA LYS A 99 -18.86 24.46 -21.85
C LYS A 99 -17.52 23.89 -22.29
N LEU A 100 -16.46 24.65 -22.06
CA LEU A 100 -15.09 24.19 -22.26
C LEU A 100 -14.67 23.31 -21.07
N TYR A 101 -14.06 22.16 -21.35
CA TYR A 101 -13.35 21.37 -20.35
C TYR A 101 -11.94 21.93 -20.16
N VAL A 102 -11.59 22.31 -18.93
CA VAL A 102 -10.27 22.85 -18.58
C VAL A 102 -9.64 21.93 -17.54
N ALA A 103 -8.42 21.47 -17.81
CA ALA A 103 -7.60 20.71 -16.87
C ALA A 103 -6.35 21.52 -16.54
N GLU A 104 -5.99 21.57 -15.26
CA GLU A 104 -4.82 22.29 -14.76
C GLU A 104 -3.86 21.30 -14.10
N PHE A 105 -2.58 21.42 -14.42
CA PHE A 105 -1.52 20.59 -13.87
C PHE A 105 -0.75 21.44 -12.86
N PHE A 106 -0.43 20.84 -11.72
CA PHE A 106 0.33 21.50 -10.66
C PHE A 106 1.42 20.56 -10.16
N GLY A 107 2.59 21.11 -9.84
CA GLY A 107 3.69 20.36 -9.28
C GLY A 107 4.82 21.26 -8.79
N ILE A 108 5.80 20.68 -8.10
CA ILE A 108 7.05 21.37 -7.76
C ILE A 108 8.00 21.38 -8.97
N ASN A 109 8.98 22.29 -8.98
CA ASN A 109 9.95 22.39 -10.07
C ASN A 109 10.69 21.06 -10.31
N GLY A 110 10.73 20.60 -11.56
CA GLY A 110 11.53 19.44 -11.98
C GLY A 110 10.84 18.07 -11.93
N VAL A 111 9.54 17.98 -11.59
CA VAL A 111 8.79 16.70 -11.60
C VAL A 111 8.28 16.27 -12.98
N GLY A 112 8.50 17.10 -14.01
CA GLY A 112 8.12 16.79 -15.39
C GLY A 112 6.69 17.17 -15.78
N GLU A 113 6.10 18.20 -15.14
CA GLU A 113 4.73 18.66 -15.42
C GLU A 113 4.51 18.96 -16.92
N SER A 114 5.32 19.82 -17.52
CA SER A 114 5.20 20.19 -18.94
C SER A 114 5.39 18.99 -19.87
N THR A 115 6.36 18.11 -19.56
CA THR A 115 6.60 16.88 -20.33
C THR A 115 5.40 15.93 -20.27
N ASN A 116 4.74 15.83 -19.11
CA ASN A 116 3.55 14.99 -18.96
C ASN A 116 2.32 15.62 -19.61
N LEU A 117 2.17 16.95 -19.58
CA LEU A 117 1.12 17.65 -20.30
C LEU A 117 1.20 17.37 -21.81
N ASP A 118 2.41 17.40 -22.40
CA ASP A 118 2.56 17.10 -23.83
C ASP A 118 2.22 15.64 -24.16
N LYS A 119 2.55 14.68 -23.29
CA LYS A 119 2.09 13.29 -23.44
C LYS A 119 0.57 13.19 -23.42
N VAL A 120 -0.09 13.91 -22.50
CA VAL A 120 -1.56 13.94 -22.40
C VAL A 120 -2.18 14.51 -23.67
N LYS A 121 -1.63 15.61 -24.21
CA LYS A 121 -2.07 16.18 -25.50
C LYS A 121 -1.93 15.16 -26.63
N ILE A 122 -0.80 14.45 -26.72
CA ILE A 122 -0.58 13.43 -27.75
C ILE A 122 -1.54 12.25 -27.58
N PHE A 123 -1.76 11.81 -26.34
CA PHE A 123 -2.62 10.66 -26.04
C PHE A 123 -4.08 10.91 -26.39
N TYR A 124 -4.60 12.11 -26.09
CA TYR A 124 -6.00 12.48 -26.36
C TYR A 124 -6.22 13.24 -27.67
N GLY A 125 -5.17 13.78 -28.28
CA GLY A 125 -5.24 14.66 -29.45
C GLY A 125 -5.19 13.95 -30.80
N GLN A 126 -5.80 12.75 -30.92
CA GLN A 126 -6.11 12.20 -32.24
C GLN A 126 -7.08 13.10 -33.00
#